data_AF-A0A924XS76-F1
#
_entry.id   AF-A0A924XS76-F1
#
_cell.length_a   1.000
_cell.length_b   1.000
_cell.length_c   1.000
_cell.angle_alpha   90.00
_cell.angle_beta   90.00
_cell.angle_gamma   90.00
#
_symmetry.space_group_name_H-M   'P 1'
#
loop_
_entity.id
_entity.type
_entity.pdbx_description
1 polymer ?
#
loop_
_entity_poly.entity_id
_entity_poly.type
_entity_poly.pdbx_seq_one_letter_code
_entity_poly.pdbx_strand_id
1 'polypeptide(L)' 'MSEGSRFQERVVLPGGAVLELDLRSAGDYRLACVRDGRVLVEYCSAGSYEFKSVEKLRYDFERDAENALRQG' A
#
# COMPACT_ATOMS: atom_id res chain seq x y z
N MET A 1 18.21 -22.90 -5.16
CA MET A 1 16.82 -22.65 -4.76
C MET A 1 16.86 -21.57 -3.72
N SER A 2 16.46 -20.34 -4.05
CA SER A 2 16.33 -19.28 -3.07
C SER A 2 14.85 -18.94 -3.03
N GLU A 3 14.18 -19.29 -1.94
CA GLU A 3 12.80 -18.85 -1.67
C GLU A 3 12.77 -17.33 -1.75
N GLY A 4 12.08 -16.80 -2.75
CA GLY A 4 11.73 -15.39 -2.78
C GLY A 4 10.76 -15.16 -1.64
N SER A 5 11.25 -14.71 -0.48
CA SER A 5 10.41 -14.43 0.68
C SER A 5 9.37 -13.37 0.31
N ARG A 6 8.12 -13.80 0.19
CA ARG A 6 6.97 -12.90 0.10
C ARG A 6 6.56 -12.51 1.51
N PHE A 7 6.41 -11.22 1.75
CA PHE A 7 5.84 -10.72 2.99
C PHE A 7 4.50 -10.05 2.68
N GLN A 8 3.47 -10.45 3.43
CA GLN A 8 2.14 -9.87 3.29
C GLN A 8 1.62 -9.45 4.66
N GLU A 9 1.13 -8.22 4.73
CA GLU A 9 0.49 -7.68 5.92
C GLU A 9 -0.82 -6.99 5.55
N ARG A 10 -1.82 -7.15 6.41
CA ARG A 10 -3.12 -6.50 6.27
C ARG A 10 -3.54 -5.92 7.60
N VAL A 11 -3.86 -4.63 7.61
CA VAL A 11 -4.31 -3.91 8.80
C VAL A 11 -5.72 -3.43 8.56
N VAL A 12 -6.67 -3.88 9.37
CA VAL A 12 -8.05 -3.40 9.34
C VAL A 12 -8.14 -2.11 10.15
N LEU A 13 -8.58 -1.04 9.51
CA LEU A 13 -8.80 0.25 10.12
C LEU A 13 -10.22 0.37 10.68
N PRO A 14 -10.45 1.28 11.64
CA PRO A 14 -11.81 1.69 12.02
C PRO A 14 -12.59 2.14 10.78
N GLY A 15 -13.87 1.75 10.68
CA GLY A 15 -14.72 2.06 9.52
C GLY A 15 -14.61 1.06 8.36
N GLY A 16 -13.92 -0.08 8.55
CA GLY A 16 -13.95 -1.21 7.62
C GLY A 16 -12.98 -1.11 6.43
N ALA A 17 -12.16 -0.07 6.39
CA ALA A 17 -11.06 0.01 5.44
C ALA A 17 -9.92 -0.95 5.83
N VAL A 18 -9.13 -1.36 4.84
CA VAL A 18 -8.01 -2.29 4.98
C VAL A 18 -6.79 -1.70 4.29
N LEU A 19 -5.69 -1.59 5.02
CA LEU A 19 -4.38 -1.34 4.44
C LEU A 19 -3.72 -2.67 4.12
N GLU A 20 -3.23 -2.82 2.89
CA GLU A 20 -2.54 -4.02 2.41
C GLU A 20 -1.10 -3.67 2.02
N LEU A 21 -0.15 -4.46 2.51
CA LEU A 21 1.25 -4.42 2.14
C LEU A 21 1.64 -5.80 1.58
N ASP A 22 2.12 -5.84 0.34
CA ASP A 22 2.68 -7.04 -0.30
C ASP A 22 4.09 -6.69 -0.78
N LEU A 23 5.11 -7.28 -0.12
CA LEU A 23 6.51 -7.22 -0.52
C LEU A 23 6.87 -8.52 -1.22
N ARG A 24 7.38 -8.40 -2.45
CA ARG A 24 7.77 -9.51 -3.31
C ARG A 24 9.30 -9.49 -3.49
N SER A 25 9.81 -10.54 -4.13
CA SER A 25 11.23 -10.62 -4.49
C SER A 25 11.65 -9.44 -5.37
N ALA A 26 12.94 -9.08 -5.29
CA ALA A 26 13.58 -8.07 -6.15
C ALA A 26 13.10 -6.61 -5.98
N GLY A 27 12.53 -6.26 -4.82
CA GLY A 27 12.13 -4.87 -4.52
C GLY A 27 10.73 -4.51 -5.03
N ASP A 28 10.02 -5.47 -5.60
CA ASP A 28 8.62 -5.32 -5.97
C ASP A 28 7.77 -5.18 -4.72
N TYR A 29 6.96 -4.11 -4.67
CA TYR A 29 6.01 -3.89 -3.59
C TYR A 29 4.64 -3.46 -4.12
N ARG A 30 3.62 -3.66 -3.27
CA ARG A 30 2.28 -3.07 -3.40
C ARG A 30 1.79 -2.62 -2.03
N LEU A 31 1.42 -1.35 -1.95
CA LEU A 31 0.69 -0.72 -0.84
C LEU A 31 -0.70 -0.36 -1.35
N ALA A 32 -1.76 -0.80 -0.68
CA ALA A 32 -3.12 -0.48 -1.09
C ALA A 32 -4.01 -0.12 0.10
N CYS A 33 -4.87 0.88 -0.06
CA CYS A 33 -5.98 1.15 0.83
C CYS A 33 -7.26 0.67 0.15
N VAL A 34 -7.97 -0.26 0.78
CA VAL A 34 -9.16 -0.92 0.23
C VAL A 34 -10.34 -0.69 1.16
N ARG A 35 -11.51 -0.35 0.63
CA ARG A 35 -12.76 -0.27 1.39
C ARG A 35 -13.89 -0.89 0.59
N ASP A 36 -14.69 -1.76 1.20
CA ASP A 36 -15.81 -2.45 0.55
C ASP A 36 -15.42 -3.15 -0.77
N GLY A 37 -14.21 -3.72 -0.81
CA GLY A 37 -13.66 -4.40 -1.99
C GLY A 37 -13.16 -3.47 -3.11
N ARG A 38 -13.18 -2.15 -2.92
CA ARG A 38 -12.68 -1.16 -3.87
C ARG A 38 -11.32 -0.63 -3.41
N VAL A 39 -10.37 -0.58 -4.34
CA VAL A 39 -9.06 0.05 -4.12
C VAL A 39 -9.25 1.57 -4.20
N LEU A 40 -8.98 2.25 -3.09
CA LEU A 40 -9.06 3.70 -2.99
C LEU A 40 -7.73 4.37 -3.37
N VAL A 41 -6.62 3.77 -2.91
CA VAL A 41 -5.26 4.23 -3.18
C VAL A 41 -4.38 3.01 -3.41
N GLU A 42 -3.50 3.06 -4.41
CA GLU A 42 -2.52 2.01 -4.69
C GLU A 42 -1.18 2.59 -5.11
N TYR A 43 -0.12 2.12 -4.46
CA TYR A 43 1.26 2.43 -4.77
C TYR A 43 1.96 1.11 -5.05
N CYS A 44 2.63 0.99 -6.20
CA CYS A 44 3.36 -0.21 -6.56
C CYS A 44 4.66 0.13 -7.28
N SER A 45 5.60 -0.80 -7.19
CA SER A 45 6.92 -0.75 -7.85
C SER A 45 6.85 -0.51 -9.37
N ALA A 46 5.82 -1.03 -10.05
CA ALA A 46 5.61 -0.83 -11.48
C ALA A 46 4.79 0.43 -11.82
N GLY A 47 4.40 1.22 -10.82
CA GLY A 47 3.62 2.44 -10.99
C GLY A 47 4.47 3.65 -11.38
N SER A 48 3.82 4.76 -11.69
CA SER A 48 4.48 6.03 -12.02
C SER A 48 5.01 6.80 -10.80
N TYR A 49 4.90 6.24 -9.60
CA TYR A 49 5.31 6.89 -8.36
C TYR A 49 6.75 6.51 -8.02
N GLU A 50 7.66 7.47 -8.14
CA GLU A 50 9.04 7.35 -7.67
C GLU A 50 9.19 8.02 -6.29
N PHE A 51 9.70 7.27 -5.31
CA PHE A 51 10.03 7.81 -3.99
C PHE A 51 11.53 7.83 -3.73
N LYS A 52 11.98 8.87 -3.04
CA LYS A 52 13.39 9.07 -2.66
C LYS A 52 13.77 8.34 -1.38
N SER A 53 12.79 8.02 -0.52
CA SER A 53 12.99 7.29 0.73
C SER A 53 11.70 6.61 1.18
N VAL A 54 11.82 5.57 2.02
CA VAL A 54 10.68 4.81 2.55
C VAL A 54 9.77 5.69 3.42
N GLU A 55 10.34 6.67 4.12
CA GLU A 55 9.57 7.63 4.93
C GLU A 55 8.67 8.51 4.06
N LYS A 56 9.18 8.94 2.89
CA LYS A 56 8.37 9.71 1.93
C LYS A 56 7.25 8.85 1.34
N LEU A 57 7.57 7.61 0.97
CA LEU A 57 6.58 6.64 0.51
C LEU A 57 5.46 6.47 1.53
N ARG A 58 5.81 6.23 2.80
CA ARG A 58 4.86 6.09 3.90
C ARG A 58 3.99 7.34 4.05
N TYR A 59 4.63 8.51 4.14
CA TYR A 59 3.92 9.77 4.35
C TYR A 59 2.93 10.09 3.21
N ASP A 60 3.38 9.96 1.95
CA ASP A 60 2.52 10.25 0.79
C ASP A 60 1.36 9.25 0.72
N PHE A 61 1.61 7.95 0.98
CA PHE A 61 0.56 6.94 1.00
C PHE A 61 -0.45 7.16 2.14
N GLU A 62 0.01 7.42 3.37
CA GLU A 62 -0.86 7.69 4.51
C GLU A 62 -1.76 8.91 4.24
N ARG A 63 -1.18 9.99 3.73
CA ARG A 63 -1.92 11.21 3.39
C ARG A 63 -2.99 10.95 2.32
N ASP A 64 -2.64 10.23 1.26
CA ASP A 64 -3.55 9.99 0.15
C ASP A 64 -4.65 8.99 0.55
N ALA A 65 -4.31 7.97 1.36
CA ALA A 65 -5.28 7.05 1.94
C ALA A 65 -6.26 7.77 2.88
N GLU A 66 -5.77 8.65 3.75
CA GLU A 66 -6.62 9.47 4.63
C GLU A 66 -7.57 10.37 3.81
N ASN A 67 -7.06 11.03 2.77
CA ASN A 67 -7.86 11.85 1.88
C ASN A 67 -8.95 11.05 1.16
N ALA A 68 -8.62 9.86 0.64
CA ALA A 68 -9.58 9.01 -0.05
C ALA A 68 -10.65 8.46 0.91
N LEU A 69 -10.27 8.12 2.14
CA LEU A 69 -11.20 7.67 3.18
C LEU A 69 -12.17 8.76 3.64
N ARG A 70 -11.79 10.03 3.56
CA ARG A 70 -12.68 11.17 3.85
C ARG A 70 -13.67 11.48 2.71
N GLN A 71 -13.35 11.09 1.47
CA GLN A 71 -14.16 11.38 0.29
C GLN A 71 -15.13 10.26 -0.11
N GLY A 72 -14.93 9.04 0.42
CA GLY A 72 -15.78 7.87 0.19
C GLY A 72 -16.58 7.45 1.42
#